data_AF-A0AAJ1U4G6-F1
#
_entry.id   AF-A0AAJ1U4G6-F1
#
_cell.length_a   1.000
_cell.length_b   1.000
_cell.length_c   1.000
_cell.angle_alpha   90.00
_cell.angle_beta   90.00
_cell.angle_gamma   90.00
#
_symmetry.space_group_name_H-M   'P 1'
#
loop_
_entity.id
_entity.type
_entity.pdbx_description
1 polymer ?
#
loop_
_entity_poly.entity_id
_entity_poly.type
_entity_poly.pdbx_seq_one_letter_code
_entity_poly.pdbx_strand_id
1 'polypeptide(L)'
;MFSPYYRPLVQFGPKPPEGAVPLAGGPGWFTHAEEITRDGSAIVVAAAIPKDKRAALSAPRAAIAGLAFDRPRIMGILNTTPDSFSDGGLHRDPDAALAAAEAMALHADLIDIGGESTRPGAETVDPQTETLRTAPIIAAMRDAGLHLPISIDTRKAAVARAAHAAGASLVNDVSGFTHDPALAPFCAAQGLPVCVMHAQGDPATMQDDPHYDNVLLDVYDFLAGQVATLEQQGLPRKAIIVDPGIGFGKTQAHNLTLLQNISIFHGLGCPILLGASRKGFIGRIGEAPDPQERAPGSIAVALAATAQGVQIVRVHDVSETRQAIALWQAVQKGAT
;
A
#
# COMPACT_ATOMS: atom_id res chain seq x y z
N MET A 1 -31.35 4.58 -0.09
CA MET A 1 -30.63 3.57 0.70
C MET A 1 -29.27 3.39 0.07
N PHE A 2 -28.19 3.67 0.80
CA PHE A 2 -26.85 3.33 0.32
C PHE A 2 -26.73 1.81 0.21
N SER A 3 -26.07 1.31 -0.85
CA SER A 3 -25.79 -0.13 -0.98
C SER A 3 -24.88 -0.55 0.17
N PRO A 4 -25.09 -1.72 0.79
CA PRO A 4 -24.20 -2.22 1.83
C PRO A 4 -22.80 -2.50 1.28
N TYR A 5 -21.83 -2.48 2.18
CA TYR A 5 -20.45 -2.88 1.96
C TYR A 5 -20.28 -4.35 2.36
N TYR A 6 -19.31 -5.04 1.77
CA TYR A 6 -19.06 -6.45 2.06
C TYR A 6 -17.59 -6.66 2.42
N ARG A 7 -17.35 -7.09 3.66
CA ARG A 7 -16.02 -7.48 4.14
C ARG A 7 -15.91 -9.01 4.16
N PRO A 8 -15.13 -9.63 3.26
CA PRO A 8 -14.97 -11.07 3.25
C PRO A 8 -14.26 -11.55 4.52
N LEU A 9 -14.78 -12.60 5.15
CA LEU A 9 -14.11 -13.26 6.26
C LEU A 9 -13.08 -14.24 5.67
N VAL A 10 -11.88 -13.72 5.42
CA VAL A 10 -10.84 -14.43 4.69
C VAL A 10 -10.34 -15.65 5.46
N GLN A 11 -10.24 -16.76 4.76
CA GLN A 11 -9.74 -18.03 5.23
C GLN A 11 -8.64 -18.53 4.27
N PHE A 12 -7.75 -19.35 4.79
CA PHE A 12 -6.70 -20.02 4.03
C PHE A 12 -6.72 -21.51 4.35
N GLY A 13 -6.19 -22.31 3.43
CA GLY A 13 -6.05 -23.74 3.60
C GLY A 13 -6.10 -24.46 2.25
N PRO A 14 -5.60 -25.70 2.17
CA PRO A 14 -5.42 -26.41 0.90
C PRO A 14 -6.72 -26.90 0.27
N LYS A 15 -7.83 -26.95 1.02
CA LYS A 15 -9.12 -27.46 0.56
C LYS A 15 -10.24 -26.48 0.94
N PRO A 16 -10.55 -25.50 0.08
CA PRO A 16 -11.73 -24.68 0.26
C PRO A 16 -12.99 -25.56 0.30
N PRO A 17 -13.93 -25.35 1.23
CA PRO A 17 -15.20 -26.08 1.27
C PRO A 17 -16.06 -25.73 0.04
N GLU A 18 -17.09 -26.55 -0.20
CA GLU A 18 -18.08 -26.26 -1.24
C GLU A 18 -18.72 -24.88 -1.03
N GLY A 19 -18.87 -24.12 -2.12
CA GLY A 19 -19.41 -22.76 -2.07
C GLY A 19 -18.42 -21.69 -1.61
N ALA A 20 -17.17 -22.04 -1.28
CA ALA A 20 -16.12 -21.05 -1.04
C ALA A 20 -15.85 -20.20 -2.29
N VAL A 21 -15.68 -18.90 -2.07
CA VAL A 21 -15.40 -17.93 -3.11
C VAL A 21 -13.92 -17.56 -3.05
N PRO A 22 -13.16 -17.65 -4.16
CA PRO A 22 -11.76 -17.22 -4.16
C PRO A 22 -11.66 -15.71 -3.89
N LEU A 23 -10.58 -15.28 -3.26
CA LEU A 23 -10.34 -13.86 -2.97
C LEU A 23 -9.27 -13.30 -3.90
N ALA A 24 -9.66 -12.34 -4.74
CA ALA A 24 -8.75 -11.49 -5.52
C ALA A 24 -7.68 -12.23 -6.36
N GLY A 25 -7.91 -13.51 -6.70
CA GLY A 25 -6.95 -14.38 -7.43
C GLY A 25 -5.77 -14.89 -6.59
N GLY A 26 -5.73 -14.60 -5.30
CA GLY A 26 -4.72 -15.09 -4.37
C GLY A 26 -5.07 -16.45 -3.74
N PRO A 27 -4.29 -16.91 -2.75
CA PRO A 27 -4.49 -18.20 -2.08
C PRO A 27 -5.62 -18.19 -1.03
N GLY A 28 -6.19 -17.03 -0.74
CA GLY A 28 -7.30 -16.87 0.20
C GLY A 28 -8.66 -17.13 -0.43
N TRP A 29 -9.62 -17.49 0.39
CA TRP A 29 -11.01 -17.70 0.00
C TRP A 29 -11.94 -17.34 1.17
N PHE A 30 -13.24 -17.20 0.92
CA PHE A 30 -14.21 -16.92 1.97
C PHE A 30 -15.54 -17.63 1.70
N THR A 31 -16.20 -18.06 2.77
CA THR A 31 -17.57 -18.63 2.73
C THR A 31 -18.61 -17.67 3.28
N HIS A 32 -18.17 -16.70 4.10
CA HIS A 32 -18.99 -15.71 4.74
C HIS A 32 -18.37 -14.32 4.55
N ALA A 33 -19.21 -13.30 4.58
CA ALA A 33 -18.80 -11.91 4.64
C ALA A 33 -19.62 -11.20 5.73
N GLU A 34 -19.06 -10.13 6.25
CA GLU A 34 -19.82 -9.15 7.00
C GLU A 34 -20.44 -8.16 6.01
N GLU A 35 -21.77 -8.13 5.95
CA GLU A 35 -22.54 -7.09 5.30
C GLU A 35 -22.61 -5.89 6.25
N ILE A 36 -22.06 -4.76 5.85
CA ILE A 36 -21.91 -3.57 6.69
C ILE A 36 -22.74 -2.45 6.10
N THR A 37 -23.45 -1.74 6.96
CA THR A 37 -24.13 -0.47 6.70
C THR A 37 -23.65 0.57 7.71
N ARG A 38 -24.01 1.84 7.52
CA ARG A 38 -23.70 2.88 8.51
C ARG A 38 -24.44 2.67 9.84
N ASP A 39 -25.54 1.90 9.82
CA ASP A 39 -26.39 1.65 11.00
C ASP A 39 -26.08 0.33 11.72
N GLY A 40 -25.19 -0.51 11.16
CA GLY A 40 -24.84 -1.80 11.74
C GLY A 40 -24.33 -2.83 10.73
N SER A 41 -24.06 -4.04 11.20
CA SER A 41 -23.57 -5.14 10.36
C SER A 41 -24.22 -6.48 10.69
N ALA A 42 -24.18 -7.40 9.72
CA ALA A 42 -24.63 -8.78 9.86
C ALA A 42 -23.71 -9.72 9.08
N ILE A 43 -23.57 -10.96 9.57
CA ILE A 43 -22.83 -11.99 8.82
C ILE A 43 -23.77 -12.62 7.79
N VAL A 44 -23.32 -12.66 6.54
CA VAL A 44 -24.01 -13.29 5.41
C VAL A 44 -23.15 -14.37 4.78
N VAL A 45 -23.78 -15.39 4.22
CA VAL A 45 -23.08 -16.37 3.37
C VAL A 45 -22.66 -15.74 2.05
N ALA A 46 -21.53 -16.14 1.48
CA ALA A 46 -21.01 -15.56 0.25
C ALA A 46 -21.98 -15.67 -0.94
N ALA A 47 -22.85 -16.70 -0.93
CA ALA A 47 -23.90 -16.87 -1.93
C ALA A 47 -24.95 -15.73 -1.93
N ALA A 48 -25.21 -15.11 -0.77
CA ALA A 48 -26.17 -14.03 -0.59
C ALA A 48 -25.64 -12.66 -1.04
N ILE A 49 -24.33 -12.51 -1.21
CA ILE A 49 -23.71 -11.29 -1.72
C ILE A 49 -24.15 -11.06 -3.18
N PRO A 50 -24.59 -9.85 -3.57
CA PRO A 50 -24.90 -9.50 -4.94
C PRO A 50 -23.77 -9.87 -5.91
N LYS A 51 -24.12 -10.36 -7.10
CA LYS A 51 -23.17 -10.97 -8.05
C LYS A 51 -22.03 -10.02 -8.43
N ASP A 52 -22.33 -8.74 -8.66
CA ASP A 52 -21.36 -7.70 -8.98
C ASP A 52 -20.41 -7.43 -7.81
N LYS A 53 -20.92 -7.35 -6.58
CA LYS A 53 -20.10 -7.16 -5.36
C LYS A 53 -19.22 -8.36 -5.09
N ARG A 54 -19.76 -9.57 -5.23
CA ARG A 54 -18.98 -10.81 -5.13
C ARG A 54 -17.91 -10.91 -6.21
N ALA A 55 -18.19 -10.45 -7.42
CA ALA A 55 -17.19 -10.40 -8.49
C ALA A 55 -16.05 -9.43 -8.17
N ALA A 56 -16.33 -8.25 -7.61
CA ALA A 56 -15.28 -7.31 -7.18
C ALA A 56 -14.34 -7.90 -6.13
N LEU A 57 -14.90 -8.65 -5.16
CA LEU A 57 -14.12 -9.36 -4.13
C LEU A 57 -13.28 -10.51 -4.72
N SER A 58 -13.82 -11.26 -5.69
CA SER A 58 -13.24 -12.54 -6.14
C SER A 58 -12.38 -12.48 -7.38
N ALA A 59 -12.60 -11.49 -8.26
CA ALA A 59 -11.89 -11.39 -9.53
C ALA A 59 -10.37 -11.27 -9.31
N PRO A 60 -9.54 -12.06 -10.03
CA PRO A 60 -8.09 -11.94 -9.97
C PRO A 60 -7.63 -10.51 -10.23
N ARG A 61 -6.68 -10.04 -9.43
CA ARG A 61 -6.04 -8.75 -9.69
C ARG A 61 -5.09 -8.85 -10.87
N ALA A 62 -5.22 -7.93 -11.82
CA ALA A 62 -4.31 -7.85 -12.95
C ALA A 62 -2.88 -7.58 -12.49
N ALA A 63 -1.89 -8.04 -13.25
CA ALA A 63 -0.51 -7.73 -12.96
C ALA A 63 -0.24 -6.23 -13.13
N ILE A 64 0.49 -5.64 -12.19
CA ILE A 64 0.86 -4.22 -12.22
C ILE A 64 2.38 -4.11 -12.25
N ALA A 65 2.91 -3.32 -13.20
CA ALA A 65 4.35 -3.18 -13.44
C ALA A 65 5.08 -4.56 -13.56
N GLY A 66 4.42 -5.56 -14.15
CA GLY A 66 4.97 -6.93 -14.28
C GLY A 66 4.81 -7.82 -13.04
N LEU A 67 4.23 -7.32 -11.95
CA LEU A 67 3.99 -8.09 -10.73
C LEU A 67 2.62 -8.76 -10.77
N ALA A 68 2.59 -10.08 -10.80
CA ALA A 68 1.36 -10.85 -10.54
C ALA A 68 0.98 -10.79 -9.06
N PHE A 69 -0.30 -10.93 -8.72
CA PHE A 69 -0.78 -10.94 -7.33
C PHE A 69 -1.25 -12.34 -6.87
N ASP A 70 -0.54 -13.38 -7.30
CA ASP A 70 -0.71 -14.78 -6.87
C ASP A 70 -0.13 -15.06 -5.47
N ARG A 71 0.70 -14.15 -4.96
CA ARG A 71 1.20 -14.11 -3.58
C ARG A 71 1.34 -12.66 -3.09
N PRO A 72 1.45 -12.43 -1.77
CA PRO A 72 1.84 -11.13 -1.23
C PRO A 72 3.18 -10.68 -1.81
N ARG A 73 3.25 -9.38 -2.12
CA ARG A 73 4.42 -8.69 -2.63
C ARG A 73 5.00 -7.77 -1.58
N ILE A 74 6.33 -7.67 -1.56
CA ILE A 74 7.06 -6.83 -0.62
C ILE A 74 7.58 -5.60 -1.36
N MET A 75 7.04 -4.44 -1.00
CA MET A 75 7.55 -3.14 -1.43
C MET A 75 8.55 -2.65 -0.39
N GLY A 76 9.83 -2.55 -0.75
CA GLY A 76 10.86 -2.01 0.13
C GLY A 76 10.93 -0.48 0.06
N ILE A 77 11.10 0.17 1.20
CA ILE A 77 11.14 1.65 1.31
C ILE A 77 12.59 2.13 1.22
N LEU A 78 12.90 2.94 0.21
CA LEU A 78 14.18 3.64 0.07
C LEU A 78 13.95 5.16 0.16
N ASN A 79 14.12 5.71 1.36
CA ASN A 79 14.03 7.16 1.57
C ASN A 79 15.36 7.84 1.21
N THR A 80 15.29 8.93 0.46
CA THR A 80 16.46 9.70 0.00
C THR A 80 16.49 11.12 0.57
N THR A 81 15.79 11.35 1.70
CA THR A 81 15.67 12.65 2.38
C THR A 81 16.79 12.89 3.41
N PRO A 82 17.39 14.09 3.52
CA PRO A 82 18.44 14.46 4.50
C PRO A 82 18.17 14.16 5.99
N ASP A 83 16.90 13.99 6.37
CA ASP A 83 16.45 13.79 7.77
C ASP A 83 15.94 12.38 8.07
N SER A 84 15.77 11.49 7.07
CA SER A 84 15.48 10.06 7.29
C SER A 84 16.68 9.29 7.86
N PHE A 85 17.78 9.99 8.13
CA PHE A 85 19.08 9.48 8.53
C PHE A 85 19.21 9.22 10.04
N SER A 86 18.11 8.83 10.70
CA SER A 86 18.20 8.14 11.99
C SER A 86 18.89 6.78 11.85
N ASP A 87 18.95 6.19 10.65
CA ASP A 87 19.61 4.90 10.36
C ASP A 87 21.12 5.04 9.99
N GLY A 88 21.81 6.09 10.46
CA GLY A 88 23.28 6.12 10.46
C GLY A 88 24.01 6.77 9.28
N GLY A 89 23.48 7.86 8.69
CA GLY A 89 24.29 8.79 7.89
C GLY A 89 24.90 8.30 6.55
N LEU A 90 24.67 7.06 6.14
CA LEU A 90 25.40 6.42 5.03
C LEU A 90 24.94 6.84 3.62
N HIS A 91 23.72 7.34 3.42
CA HIS A 91 23.10 7.53 2.09
C HIS A 91 22.98 8.98 1.56
N ARG A 92 23.81 9.94 2.01
CA ARG A 92 23.99 11.19 1.23
C ARG A 92 24.76 10.93 -0.08
N ASP A 93 25.37 9.76 -0.15
CA ASP A 93 26.12 9.24 -1.28
C ASP A 93 25.18 8.39 -2.17
N PRO A 94 25.00 8.75 -3.45
CA PRO A 94 24.32 7.91 -4.44
C PRO A 94 24.80 6.45 -4.42
N ASP A 95 26.09 6.20 -4.15
CA ASP A 95 26.66 4.86 -4.11
C ASP A 95 26.09 4.03 -2.95
N ALA A 96 25.89 4.67 -1.79
CA ALA A 96 25.31 3.98 -0.65
C ALA A 96 23.81 3.74 -0.84
N ALA A 97 23.08 4.68 -1.46
CA ALA A 97 21.67 4.47 -1.78
C ALA A 97 21.49 3.31 -2.78
N LEU A 98 22.39 3.21 -3.76
CA LEU A 98 22.46 2.09 -4.69
C LEU A 98 22.76 0.76 -3.96
N ALA A 99 23.76 0.74 -3.08
CA ALA A 99 24.09 -0.46 -2.29
C ALA A 99 22.90 -0.93 -1.41
N ALA A 100 22.16 0.01 -0.81
CA ALA A 100 20.93 -0.30 -0.08
C ALA A 100 19.84 -0.87 -1.01
N ALA A 101 19.67 -0.29 -2.21
CA ALA A 101 18.73 -0.77 -3.21
C ALA A 101 19.08 -2.19 -3.70
N GLU A 102 20.36 -2.48 -3.93
CA GLU A 102 20.87 -3.81 -4.31
C GLU A 102 20.58 -4.84 -3.22
N ALA A 103 20.93 -4.53 -1.97
CA ALA A 103 20.64 -5.40 -0.83
C ALA A 103 19.14 -5.67 -0.67
N MET A 104 18.32 -4.62 -0.84
CA MET A 104 16.86 -4.69 -0.80
C MET A 104 16.28 -5.55 -1.92
N ALA A 105 16.82 -5.43 -3.14
CA ALA A 105 16.36 -6.16 -4.32
C ALA A 105 16.52 -7.68 -4.21
N LEU A 106 17.37 -8.18 -3.29
CA LEU A 106 17.48 -9.62 -2.99
C LEU A 106 16.20 -10.20 -2.36
N HIS A 107 15.39 -9.36 -1.71
CA HIS A 107 14.26 -9.80 -0.90
C HIS A 107 12.94 -9.07 -1.20
N ALA A 108 13.01 -7.88 -1.80
CA ALA A 108 11.86 -7.11 -2.25
C ALA A 108 11.36 -7.57 -3.62
N ASP A 109 10.06 -7.39 -3.87
CA ASP A 109 9.46 -7.56 -5.19
C ASP A 109 9.43 -6.23 -5.97
N LEU A 110 9.46 -5.09 -5.27
CA LEU A 110 9.55 -3.75 -5.80
C LEU A 110 10.16 -2.80 -4.78
N ILE A 111 10.72 -1.68 -5.25
CA ILE A 111 11.32 -0.64 -4.41
C ILE A 111 10.53 0.65 -4.59
N ASP A 112 10.24 1.34 -3.49
CA ASP A 112 9.56 2.63 -3.48
C ASP A 112 10.52 3.71 -2.99
N ILE A 113 10.73 4.71 -3.83
CA ILE A 113 11.74 5.75 -3.64
C ILE A 113 11.04 7.07 -3.32
N GLY A 114 11.38 7.67 -2.18
CA GLY A 114 10.81 8.95 -1.73
C GLY A 114 11.88 9.99 -1.46
N GLY A 115 11.79 11.15 -2.12
CA GLY A 115 12.70 12.30 -1.94
C GLY A 115 12.18 13.37 -0.98
N GLU A 116 10.94 13.23 -0.51
CA GLU A 116 10.26 14.11 0.43
C GLU A 116 9.74 13.30 1.63
N SER A 117 9.93 13.82 2.85
CA SER A 117 9.38 13.18 4.04
C SER A 117 7.90 13.53 4.17
N THR A 118 7.07 12.51 4.30
CA THR A 118 5.62 12.64 4.52
C THR A 118 5.23 12.42 5.99
N ARG A 119 6.23 12.49 6.90
CA ARG A 119 6.02 12.39 8.35
C ARG A 119 5.31 13.64 8.87
N PRO A 120 4.52 13.53 9.96
CA PRO A 120 3.93 14.70 10.59
C PRO A 120 4.97 15.76 10.93
N GLY A 121 4.70 17.02 10.55
CA GLY A 121 5.58 18.17 10.79
C GLY A 121 6.79 18.29 9.86
N ALA A 122 6.91 17.46 8.81
CA ALA A 122 7.97 17.61 7.83
C ALA A 122 7.77 18.83 6.92
N GLU A 123 8.87 19.51 6.57
CA GLU A 123 8.83 20.62 5.62
C GLU A 123 8.66 20.11 4.17
N THR A 124 7.80 20.80 3.41
CA THR A 124 7.64 20.54 1.98
C THR A 124 8.88 20.94 1.20
N VAL A 125 9.27 20.10 0.25
CA VAL A 125 10.46 20.29 -0.58
C VAL A 125 10.02 20.75 -1.97
N ASP A 126 10.77 21.66 -2.61
CA ASP A 126 10.44 22.07 -3.98
C ASP A 126 10.64 20.91 -4.99
N PRO A 127 9.94 20.91 -6.14
CA PRO A 127 10.03 19.81 -7.11
C PRO A 127 11.44 19.55 -7.65
N GLN A 128 12.30 20.57 -7.77
CA GLN A 128 13.65 20.39 -8.29
C GLN A 128 14.52 19.66 -7.28
N THR A 129 14.45 20.06 -6.01
CA THR A 129 15.18 19.37 -4.93
C THR A 129 14.73 17.92 -4.77
N GLU A 130 13.44 17.63 -4.81
CA GLU A 130 12.94 16.24 -4.75
C GLU A 130 13.38 15.42 -5.97
N THR A 131 13.40 16.03 -7.17
CA THR A 131 13.91 15.38 -8.38
C THR A 131 15.40 15.04 -8.26
N LEU A 132 16.22 15.97 -7.76
CA LEU A 132 17.66 15.76 -7.55
C LEU A 132 17.96 14.65 -6.53
N ARG A 133 17.03 14.40 -5.60
CA ARG A 133 17.15 13.32 -4.61
C ARG A 133 16.71 11.95 -5.12
N THR A 134 15.98 11.87 -6.23
CA THR A 134 15.30 10.62 -6.64
C THR A 134 15.75 10.14 -8.01
N ALA A 135 15.70 10.99 -9.03
CA ALA A 135 16.01 10.60 -10.40
C ALA A 135 17.43 10.02 -10.59
N PRO A 136 18.50 10.57 -9.98
CA PRO A 136 19.84 9.99 -10.11
C PRO A 136 19.95 8.57 -9.54
N ILE A 137 19.28 8.30 -8.41
CA ILE A 137 19.30 6.98 -7.76
C ILE A 137 18.52 5.97 -8.61
N ILE A 138 17.37 6.37 -9.17
CA ILE A 138 16.59 5.52 -10.09
C ILE A 138 17.44 5.16 -11.32
N ALA A 139 18.12 6.14 -11.92
CA ALA A 139 19.00 5.91 -13.07
C ALA A 139 20.16 4.97 -12.71
N ALA A 140 20.85 5.22 -11.60
CA ALA A 140 21.94 4.37 -11.12
C ALA A 140 21.49 2.91 -10.87
N MET A 141 20.30 2.71 -10.31
CA MET A 141 19.73 1.36 -10.15
C MET A 141 19.51 0.67 -11.50
N ARG A 142 19.02 1.39 -12.52
CA ARG A 142 18.84 0.83 -13.86
C ARG A 142 20.18 0.52 -14.53
N ASP A 143 21.16 1.40 -14.41
CA ASP A 143 22.52 1.18 -14.94
C ASP A 143 23.22 -0.01 -14.27
N ALA A 144 22.95 -0.24 -12.99
CA ALA A 144 23.40 -1.42 -12.24
C ALA A 144 22.65 -2.72 -12.59
N GLY A 145 21.65 -2.67 -13.49
CA GLY A 145 20.92 -3.84 -13.96
C GLY A 145 19.78 -4.29 -13.03
N LEU A 146 19.31 -3.44 -12.11
CA LEU A 146 18.14 -3.76 -11.31
C LEU A 146 16.90 -3.68 -12.21
N HIS A 147 16.22 -4.81 -12.40
CA HIS A 147 15.04 -4.92 -13.27
C HIS A 147 13.70 -4.98 -12.52
N LEU A 148 13.72 -5.06 -11.19
CA LEU A 148 12.49 -5.00 -10.40
C LEU A 148 11.76 -3.65 -10.60
N PRO A 149 10.43 -3.62 -10.45
CA PRO A 149 9.66 -2.39 -10.54
C PRO A 149 10.13 -1.36 -9.53
N ILE A 150 10.19 -0.11 -9.98
CA ILE A 150 10.52 1.03 -9.14
C ILE A 150 9.29 1.93 -9.07
N SER A 151 8.82 2.15 -7.85
CA SER A 151 7.79 3.12 -7.51
C SER A 151 8.44 4.44 -7.10
N ILE A 152 7.86 5.56 -7.54
CA ILE A 152 8.20 6.89 -7.03
C ILE A 152 7.10 7.35 -6.07
N ASP A 153 7.47 7.60 -4.80
CA ASP A 153 6.61 8.18 -3.76
C ASP A 153 6.65 9.70 -3.91
N THR A 154 5.69 10.25 -4.66
CA THR A 154 5.61 11.68 -4.91
C THR A 154 4.18 12.15 -5.19
N ARG A 155 3.91 13.40 -4.82
CA ARG A 155 2.63 14.09 -5.06
C ARG A 155 2.70 15.05 -6.24
N LYS A 156 3.85 15.14 -6.93
CA LYS A 156 4.20 16.22 -7.86
C LYS A 156 4.45 15.67 -9.26
N ALA A 157 3.75 16.19 -10.26
CA ALA A 157 3.85 15.72 -11.64
C ALA A 157 5.25 15.91 -12.24
N ALA A 158 5.95 16.99 -11.87
CA ALA A 158 7.31 17.25 -12.33
C ALA A 158 8.30 16.17 -11.84
N VAL A 159 8.19 15.73 -10.59
CA VAL A 159 9.02 14.68 -10.00
C VAL A 159 8.69 13.34 -10.63
N ALA A 160 7.40 13.00 -10.77
CA ALA A 160 6.97 11.77 -11.42
C ALA A 160 7.48 11.66 -12.87
N ARG A 161 7.50 12.77 -13.63
CA ARG A 161 8.06 12.82 -14.99
C ARG A 161 9.55 12.51 -15.01
N ALA A 162 10.32 13.14 -14.13
CA ALA A 162 11.77 12.92 -14.05
C ALA A 162 12.09 11.49 -13.59
N ALA A 163 11.38 10.98 -12.58
CA ALA A 163 11.52 9.61 -12.10
C ALA A 163 11.17 8.58 -13.18
N HIS A 164 10.09 8.80 -13.93
CA HIS A 164 9.74 7.92 -15.05
C HIS A 164 10.80 7.93 -16.15
N ALA A 165 11.32 9.10 -16.53
CA ALA A 165 12.40 9.22 -17.50
C ALA A 165 13.69 8.50 -17.04
N ALA A 166 13.94 8.46 -15.73
CA ALA A 166 15.05 7.71 -15.14
C ALA A 166 14.80 6.19 -15.05
N GLY A 167 13.56 5.73 -15.23
CA GLY A 167 13.20 4.31 -15.26
C GLY A 167 12.23 3.84 -14.18
N ALA A 168 11.57 4.74 -13.44
CA ALA A 168 10.45 4.38 -12.57
C ALA A 168 9.23 3.93 -13.39
N SER A 169 8.50 2.96 -12.85
CA SER A 169 7.42 2.24 -13.54
C SER A 169 6.08 2.26 -12.78
N LEU A 170 6.00 2.98 -11.66
CA LEU A 170 4.80 3.13 -10.83
C LEU A 170 4.87 4.46 -10.09
N VAL A 171 3.72 5.13 -9.92
CA VAL A 171 3.61 6.36 -9.09
C VAL A 171 2.80 6.06 -7.84
N ASN A 172 3.36 6.35 -6.67
CA ASN A 172 2.68 6.25 -5.38
C ASN A 172 2.41 7.64 -4.84
N ASP A 173 1.13 8.03 -4.74
CA ASP A 173 0.73 9.38 -4.33
C ASP A 173 -0.06 9.33 -3.02
N VAL A 174 0.60 9.75 -1.94
CA VAL A 174 0.02 9.83 -0.59
C VAL A 174 -1.07 10.89 -0.45
N SER A 175 -1.18 11.85 -1.37
CA SER A 175 -2.30 12.81 -1.40
C SER A 175 -3.56 12.24 -2.07
N GLY A 176 -3.45 11.06 -2.67
CA GLY A 176 -4.52 10.45 -3.43
C GLY A 176 -4.87 11.21 -4.70
N PHE A 177 -3.89 11.81 -5.40
CA PHE A 177 -4.07 12.59 -6.63
C PHE A 177 -4.88 13.88 -6.46
N THR A 178 -4.77 14.49 -5.27
CA THR A 178 -5.44 15.77 -4.96
C THR A 178 -4.48 16.96 -4.86
N HIS A 179 -3.16 16.72 -4.79
CA HIS A 179 -2.16 17.77 -4.65
C HIS A 179 -1.80 18.46 -5.98
N ASP A 180 -1.43 17.68 -7.00
CA ASP A 180 -1.06 18.19 -8.32
C ASP A 180 -2.04 17.67 -9.40
N PRO A 181 -2.90 18.54 -9.97
CA PRO A 181 -3.89 18.12 -10.96
C PRO A 181 -3.27 17.62 -12.27
N ALA A 182 -1.97 17.87 -12.53
CA ALA A 182 -1.28 17.38 -13.71
C ALA A 182 -0.74 15.94 -13.56
N LEU A 183 -0.75 15.37 -12.35
CA LEU A 183 -0.12 14.08 -12.06
C LEU A 183 -0.90 12.91 -12.67
N ALA A 184 -2.20 12.81 -12.40
CA ALA A 184 -3.02 11.72 -12.94
C ALA A 184 -3.12 11.74 -14.48
N PRO A 185 -3.33 12.89 -15.15
CA PRO A 185 -3.25 12.96 -16.61
C PRO A 185 -1.90 12.52 -17.18
N PHE A 186 -0.80 12.84 -16.49
CA PHE A 186 0.53 12.35 -16.88
C PHE A 186 0.61 10.82 -16.78
N CYS A 187 0.20 10.23 -15.65
CA CYS A 187 0.21 8.79 -15.47
C CYS A 187 -0.65 8.08 -16.53
N ALA A 188 -1.85 8.61 -16.81
CA ALA A 188 -2.72 8.09 -17.86
C ALA A 188 -2.05 8.11 -19.24
N ALA A 189 -1.45 9.25 -19.60
CA ALA A 189 -0.79 9.43 -20.89
C ALA A 189 0.43 8.50 -21.09
N GLN A 190 1.15 8.17 -20.01
CA GLN A 190 2.29 7.24 -20.06
C GLN A 190 1.90 5.78 -19.82
N GLY A 191 0.63 5.49 -19.49
CA GLY A 191 0.20 4.14 -19.09
C GLY A 191 0.83 3.67 -17.78
N LEU A 192 1.20 4.60 -16.90
CA LEU A 192 1.81 4.27 -15.61
C LEU A 192 0.75 3.80 -14.61
N PRO A 193 0.96 2.64 -13.95
CA PRO A 193 0.13 2.27 -12.83
C PRO A 193 0.35 3.21 -11.64
N VAL A 194 -0.68 3.31 -10.81
CA VAL A 194 -0.72 4.27 -9.70
C VAL A 194 -1.13 3.60 -8.39
N CYS A 195 -0.59 4.08 -7.28
CA CYS A 195 -1.11 3.82 -5.94
C CYS A 195 -1.78 5.10 -5.41
N VAL A 196 -3.08 5.01 -5.13
CA VAL A 196 -3.89 6.09 -4.56
C VAL A 196 -4.09 5.81 -3.07
N MET A 197 -3.70 6.75 -2.23
CA MET A 197 -3.81 6.62 -0.77
C MET A 197 -4.90 7.54 -0.21
N HIS A 198 -5.54 7.12 0.87
CA HIS A 198 -6.33 8.02 1.71
C HIS A 198 -5.46 8.75 2.74
N ALA A 199 -5.53 10.08 2.72
CA ALA A 199 -5.06 10.97 3.79
C ALA A 199 -6.14 12.02 4.10
N GLN A 200 -6.33 12.36 5.37
CA GLN A 200 -7.18 13.48 5.80
C GLN A 200 -6.29 14.60 6.33
N GLY A 201 -6.47 15.82 5.82
CA GLY A 201 -5.68 16.98 6.22
C GLY A 201 -4.29 17.03 5.56
N ASP A 202 -3.59 18.14 5.80
CA ASP A 202 -2.20 18.30 5.39
C ASP A 202 -1.27 17.49 6.33
N PRO A 203 -0.20 16.83 5.86
CA PRO A 203 0.76 16.14 6.73
C PRO A 203 1.21 16.94 7.97
N ALA A 204 1.28 18.28 7.88
CA ALA A 204 1.63 19.15 8.99
C ALA A 204 0.57 19.21 10.10
N THR A 205 -0.72 19.11 9.78
CA THR A 205 -1.85 19.31 10.72
C THR A 205 -2.78 18.11 10.86
N MET A 206 -2.59 17.05 10.05
CA MET A 206 -3.50 15.92 9.96
C MET A 206 -3.70 15.16 11.29
N GLN A 207 -2.77 15.29 12.24
CA GLN A 207 -2.86 14.61 13.53
C GLN A 207 -3.55 15.42 14.63
N ASP A 208 -3.93 16.67 14.36
CA ASP A 208 -4.39 17.60 15.40
C ASP A 208 -5.80 17.25 15.91
N ASP A 209 -6.75 16.98 15.01
CA ASP A 209 -8.11 16.55 15.36
C ASP A 209 -8.82 15.79 14.20
N PRO A 210 -8.37 14.57 13.85
CA PRO A 210 -8.97 13.82 12.74
C PRO A 210 -10.34 13.25 13.13
N HIS A 211 -11.41 13.82 12.57
CA HIS A 211 -12.79 13.36 12.76
C HIS A 211 -13.27 12.51 11.58
N TYR A 212 -13.89 11.36 11.89
CA TYR A 212 -14.63 10.50 10.97
C TYR A 212 -15.95 10.10 11.63
N ASP A 213 -17.03 10.02 10.86
CA ASP A 213 -18.30 9.47 11.35
C ASP A 213 -18.19 7.94 11.46
N ASN A 214 -17.59 7.32 10.45
CA ASN A 214 -17.20 5.92 10.46
C ASN A 214 -15.93 5.76 9.62
N VAL A 215 -14.76 5.74 10.27
CA VAL A 215 -13.47 5.74 9.58
C VAL A 215 -13.32 4.62 8.54
N LEU A 216 -13.92 3.45 8.75
CA LEU A 216 -13.83 2.34 7.79
C LEU A 216 -14.58 2.69 6.50
N LEU A 217 -15.82 3.15 6.64
CA LEU A 217 -16.71 3.43 5.51
C LEU A 217 -16.34 4.76 4.83
N ASP A 218 -15.91 5.76 5.59
CA ASP A 218 -15.50 7.06 5.05
C ASP A 218 -14.21 6.91 4.22
N VAL A 219 -13.23 6.13 4.69
CA VAL A 219 -12.02 5.81 3.91
C VAL A 219 -12.36 4.98 2.68
N TYR A 220 -13.30 4.03 2.79
CA TYR A 220 -13.77 3.26 1.64
C TYR A 220 -14.42 4.15 0.58
N ASP A 221 -15.34 5.02 0.99
CA ASP A 221 -16.07 5.92 0.09
C ASP A 221 -15.13 6.89 -0.61
N PHE A 222 -14.15 7.45 0.11
CA PHE A 222 -13.10 8.27 -0.49
C PHE A 222 -12.31 7.50 -1.55
N LEU A 223 -11.80 6.31 -1.23
CA LEU A 223 -11.01 5.53 -2.17
C LEU A 223 -11.85 5.08 -3.37
N ALA A 224 -13.13 4.72 -3.17
CA ALA A 224 -14.06 4.41 -4.26
C ALA A 224 -14.26 5.62 -5.19
N GLY A 225 -14.44 6.81 -4.62
CA GLY A 225 -14.54 8.06 -5.36
C GLY A 225 -13.27 8.36 -6.15
N GLN A 226 -12.10 8.23 -5.53
CA GLN A 226 -10.82 8.49 -6.20
C GLN A 226 -10.52 7.47 -7.30
N VAL A 227 -10.83 6.18 -7.10
CA VAL A 227 -10.74 5.17 -8.18
C VAL A 227 -11.60 5.59 -9.37
N ALA A 228 -12.85 5.99 -9.14
CA ALA A 228 -13.73 6.45 -10.21
C ALA A 228 -13.23 7.72 -10.91
N THR A 229 -12.66 8.68 -10.15
CA THR A 229 -12.03 9.89 -10.71
C THR A 229 -10.86 9.54 -11.61
N LEU A 230 -9.98 8.64 -11.18
CA LEU A 230 -8.82 8.22 -11.97
C LEU A 230 -9.25 7.45 -13.24
N GLU A 231 -10.29 6.61 -13.15
CA GLU A 231 -10.90 5.96 -14.33
C GLU A 231 -11.40 6.97 -15.36
N GLN A 232 -12.07 8.04 -14.92
CA GLN A 232 -12.53 9.12 -15.81
C GLN A 232 -11.39 9.87 -16.47
N GLN A 233 -10.21 9.92 -15.84
CA GLN A 233 -9.00 10.52 -16.39
C GLN A 233 -8.19 9.56 -17.28
N GLY A 234 -8.68 8.35 -17.52
CA GLY A 234 -8.09 7.37 -18.44
C GLY A 234 -7.18 6.33 -17.79
N LEU A 235 -7.07 6.29 -16.46
CA LEU A 235 -6.36 5.23 -15.74
C LEU A 235 -7.30 4.05 -15.53
N PRO A 236 -7.10 2.90 -16.21
CA PRO A 236 -8.00 1.78 -16.04
C PRO A 236 -7.84 1.19 -14.63
N ARG A 237 -8.94 0.77 -13.98
CA ARG A 237 -8.93 0.19 -12.63
C ARG A 237 -7.87 -0.89 -12.39
N LYS A 238 -7.59 -1.70 -13.42
CA LYS A 238 -6.56 -2.74 -13.39
C LYS A 238 -5.11 -2.22 -13.20
N ALA A 239 -4.91 -0.91 -13.31
CA ALA A 239 -3.64 -0.21 -13.11
C ALA A 239 -3.63 0.64 -11.82
N ILE A 240 -4.67 0.56 -10.99
CA ILE A 240 -4.82 1.33 -9.75
C ILE A 240 -4.65 0.39 -8.55
N ILE A 241 -3.79 0.77 -7.61
CA ILE A 241 -3.61 0.18 -6.27
C ILE A 241 -4.22 1.14 -5.26
N VAL A 242 -4.87 0.62 -4.21
CA VAL A 242 -5.45 1.44 -3.14
C VAL A 242 -4.70 1.24 -1.82
N ASP A 243 -4.46 2.32 -1.08
CA ASP A 243 -3.89 2.29 0.28
C ASP A 243 -4.82 3.03 1.26
N PRO A 244 -5.33 2.37 2.33
CA PRO A 244 -6.14 3.04 3.36
C PRO A 244 -5.37 4.09 4.18
N GLY A 245 -4.04 4.14 4.02
CA GLY A 245 -3.15 5.20 4.44
C GLY A 245 -3.03 5.29 5.94
N ILE A 246 -2.54 4.23 6.60
CA ILE A 246 -2.56 4.05 8.08
C ILE A 246 -2.22 5.32 8.86
N GLY A 247 -1.03 5.65 9.33
CA GLY A 247 -0.84 6.87 10.17
C GLY A 247 -1.05 8.27 9.52
N PHE A 248 -1.96 8.45 8.56
CA PHE A 248 -2.23 9.71 7.86
C PHE A 248 -3.64 10.24 8.17
N GLY A 249 -3.73 11.20 9.09
CA GLY A 249 -5.00 11.79 9.51
C GLY A 249 -5.86 10.86 10.34
N LYS A 250 -5.26 10.05 11.24
CA LYS A 250 -5.95 8.95 11.93
C LYS A 250 -5.41 8.73 13.35
N THR A 251 -6.33 8.62 14.30
CA THR A 251 -6.02 8.21 15.68
C THR A 251 -5.54 6.76 15.75
N GLN A 252 -5.03 6.32 16.91
CA GLN A 252 -4.67 4.91 17.09
C GLN A 252 -5.87 3.98 16.89
N ALA A 253 -7.04 4.33 17.45
CA ALA A 253 -8.27 3.56 17.30
C ALA A 253 -8.66 3.44 15.82
N HIS A 254 -8.59 4.54 15.06
CA HIS A 254 -8.86 4.54 13.62
C HIS A 254 -7.95 3.59 12.85
N ASN A 255 -6.65 3.63 13.14
CA ASN A 255 -5.67 2.73 12.52
C ASN A 255 -5.98 1.25 12.80
N LEU A 256 -6.33 0.92 14.05
CA LEU A 256 -6.68 -0.45 14.43
C LEU A 256 -7.99 -0.91 13.77
N THR A 257 -9.00 -0.06 13.70
CA THR A 257 -10.26 -0.34 13.00
C THR A 257 -10.02 -0.66 11.52
N LEU A 258 -9.16 0.12 10.84
CA LEU A 258 -8.81 -0.14 9.44
C LEU A 258 -8.03 -1.44 9.27
N LEU A 259 -7.03 -1.71 10.12
CA LEU A 259 -6.24 -2.94 10.07
C LEU A 259 -7.10 -4.18 10.33
N GLN A 260 -8.01 -4.12 11.32
CA GLN A 260 -8.93 -5.19 11.63
C GLN A 260 -9.85 -5.53 10.45
N ASN A 261 -10.22 -4.53 9.66
CA ASN A 261 -11.25 -4.65 8.64
C ASN A 261 -10.74 -4.46 7.20
N ILE A 262 -9.42 -4.48 6.97
CA ILE A 262 -8.79 -4.11 5.70
C ILE A 262 -9.28 -4.94 4.50
N SER A 263 -9.76 -6.16 4.76
CA SER A 263 -10.39 -7.02 3.74
C SER A 263 -11.58 -6.37 3.02
N ILE A 264 -12.25 -5.36 3.61
CA ILE A 264 -13.37 -4.64 2.97
C ILE A 264 -12.95 -3.96 1.67
N PHE A 265 -11.71 -3.47 1.59
CA PHE A 265 -11.21 -2.71 0.44
C PHE A 265 -11.05 -3.58 -0.83
N HIS A 266 -11.11 -4.91 -0.71
CA HIS A 266 -11.22 -5.79 -1.89
C HIS A 266 -12.48 -5.50 -2.70
N GLY A 267 -13.52 -4.94 -2.08
CA GLY A 267 -14.74 -4.52 -2.77
C GLY A 267 -14.53 -3.41 -3.81
N LEU A 268 -13.39 -2.70 -3.75
CA LEU A 268 -13.02 -1.69 -4.75
C LEU A 268 -12.57 -2.31 -6.08
N GLY A 269 -12.20 -3.60 -6.07
CA GLY A 269 -11.70 -4.31 -7.25
C GLY A 269 -10.24 -4.01 -7.60
N CYS A 270 -9.52 -3.30 -6.73
CA CYS A 270 -8.10 -2.98 -6.86
C CYS A 270 -7.23 -3.89 -5.97
N PRO A 271 -5.92 -4.06 -6.26
CA PRO A 271 -4.96 -4.52 -5.26
C PRO A 271 -4.88 -3.53 -4.09
N ILE A 272 -4.66 -4.05 -2.89
CA ILE A 272 -4.47 -3.27 -1.68
C ILE A 272 -2.99 -3.22 -1.35
N LEU A 273 -2.50 -2.02 -1.04
CA LEU A 273 -1.20 -1.79 -0.43
C LEU A 273 -1.38 -1.38 1.03
N LEU A 274 -0.49 -1.87 1.90
CA LEU A 274 -0.42 -1.46 3.30
C LEU A 274 0.96 -0.91 3.66
N GLY A 275 1.03 0.39 3.95
CA GLY A 275 2.17 1.03 4.60
C GLY A 275 1.96 1.22 6.10
N ALA A 276 2.38 0.26 6.94
CA ALA A 276 2.29 0.36 8.41
C ALA A 276 3.65 0.26 9.14
N SER A 277 4.73 -0.06 8.42
CA SER A 277 6.05 -0.34 8.99
C SER A 277 6.59 0.82 9.84
N ARG A 278 7.08 0.48 11.03
CA ARG A 278 7.67 1.35 12.06
C ARG A 278 6.79 2.53 12.53
N LYS A 279 5.48 2.55 12.21
CA LYS A 279 4.57 3.64 12.62
C LYS A 279 4.39 3.71 14.15
N GLY A 280 4.10 4.90 14.66
CA GLY A 280 4.09 5.19 16.11
C GLY A 280 3.09 4.39 16.96
N PHE A 281 2.01 3.86 16.39
CA PHE A 281 1.10 2.98 17.16
C PHE A 281 1.77 1.65 17.54
N ILE A 282 2.71 1.16 16.74
CA ILE A 282 3.48 -0.06 17.02
C ILE A 282 4.36 0.17 18.23
N GLY A 283 5.06 1.31 18.30
CA GLY A 283 5.90 1.64 19.45
C GLY A 283 5.10 1.81 20.75
N ARG A 284 3.88 2.36 20.66
CA ARG A 284 3.00 2.54 21.82
C ARG A 284 2.41 1.23 22.35
N ILE A 285 1.96 0.33 21.47
CA ILE A 285 1.31 -0.93 21.87
C ILE A 285 2.33 -2.03 22.14
N GLY A 286 3.36 -2.12 21.30
CA GLY A 286 4.42 -3.12 21.37
C GLY A 286 5.63 -2.69 22.21
N GLU A 287 5.51 -1.61 22.97
CA GLU A 287 6.53 -1.13 23.92
C GLU A 287 7.93 -0.91 23.30
N ALA A 288 7.97 -0.46 22.05
CA ALA A 288 9.19 -0.17 21.28
C ALA A 288 9.28 1.33 20.94
N PRO A 289 9.74 2.18 21.90
CA PRO A 289 9.76 3.62 21.72
C PRO A 289 10.68 4.04 20.57
N ASP A 290 11.81 3.35 20.35
CA ASP A 290 12.68 3.57 19.20
C ASP A 290 12.05 2.99 17.92
N PRO A 291 11.85 3.79 16.85
CA PRO A 291 11.43 3.28 15.55
C PRO A 291 12.25 2.12 14.99
N GLN A 292 13.55 2.05 15.26
CA GLN A 292 14.44 0.98 14.77
C GLN A 292 14.13 -0.38 15.40
N GLU A 293 13.62 -0.39 16.63
CA GLU A 293 13.27 -1.62 17.35
C GLU A 293 11.88 -2.14 16.96
N ARG A 294 11.14 -1.45 16.07
CA ARG A 294 9.76 -1.79 15.71
C ARG A 294 9.63 -2.87 14.64
N ALA A 295 10.73 -3.49 14.20
CA ALA A 295 10.67 -4.53 13.17
C ALA A 295 9.73 -5.70 13.54
N PRO A 296 9.80 -6.31 14.75
CA PRO A 296 8.92 -7.42 15.10
C PRO A 296 7.44 -7.06 15.07
N GLY A 297 7.07 -5.89 15.63
CA GLY A 297 5.70 -5.40 15.60
C GLY A 297 5.22 -5.04 14.19
N SER A 298 6.10 -4.51 13.34
CA SER A 298 5.80 -4.20 11.94
C SER A 298 5.51 -5.47 11.14
N ILE A 299 6.29 -6.53 11.36
CA ILE A 299 6.09 -7.84 10.72
C ILE A 299 4.77 -8.46 11.18
N ALA A 300 4.43 -8.38 12.46
CA ALA A 300 3.15 -8.87 12.98
C ALA A 300 1.95 -8.19 12.28
N VAL A 301 2.01 -6.87 12.10
CA VAL A 301 0.97 -6.11 11.38
C VAL A 301 0.92 -6.49 9.89
N ALA A 302 2.07 -6.65 9.24
CA ALA A 302 2.14 -7.07 7.84
C ALA A 302 1.54 -8.47 7.62
N LEU A 303 1.81 -9.42 8.52
CA LEU A 303 1.23 -10.76 8.50
C LEU A 303 -0.30 -10.73 8.75
N ALA A 304 -0.77 -9.89 9.69
CA ALA A 304 -2.20 -9.74 9.95
C ALA A 304 -2.98 -9.22 8.72
N ALA A 305 -2.37 -8.31 7.96
CA ALA A 305 -2.93 -7.80 6.70
C ALA A 305 -2.84 -8.82 5.56
N THR A 306 -1.72 -9.53 5.48
CA THR A 306 -1.52 -10.65 4.53
C THR A 306 -2.57 -11.74 4.75
N ALA A 307 -2.89 -12.05 6.01
CA ALA A 307 -3.97 -12.96 6.39
C ALA A 307 -5.39 -12.43 6.10
N GLN A 308 -5.52 -11.22 5.55
CA GLN A 308 -6.75 -10.67 5.00
C GLN A 308 -6.66 -10.47 3.47
N GLY A 309 -5.66 -11.07 2.83
CA GLY A 309 -5.49 -11.07 1.38
C GLY A 309 -4.89 -9.79 0.80
N VAL A 310 -4.30 -8.91 1.61
CA VAL A 310 -3.60 -7.72 1.11
C VAL A 310 -2.45 -8.13 0.19
N GLN A 311 -2.38 -7.49 -0.97
CA GLN A 311 -1.48 -7.85 -2.06
C GLN A 311 -0.08 -7.29 -1.90
N ILE A 312 0.08 -6.10 -1.32
CA ILE A 312 1.37 -5.43 -1.17
C ILE A 312 1.56 -4.95 0.28
N VAL A 313 2.69 -5.30 0.89
CA VAL A 313 3.14 -4.71 2.17
C VAL A 313 4.35 -3.81 1.91
N ARG A 314 4.27 -2.56 2.36
CA ARG A 314 5.34 -1.56 2.22
C ARG A 314 6.14 -1.47 3.52
N VAL A 315 7.42 -1.85 3.49
CA VAL A 315 8.22 -2.13 4.69
C VAL A 315 9.66 -1.58 4.63
N HIS A 316 10.22 -1.28 5.80
CA HIS A 316 11.65 -0.97 5.96
C HIS A 316 12.47 -2.26 6.10
N ASP A 317 12.01 -3.21 6.95
CA ASP A 317 12.70 -4.45 7.30
C ASP A 317 12.38 -5.57 6.28
N VAL A 318 12.95 -5.44 5.07
CA VAL A 318 12.56 -6.24 3.89
C VAL A 318 12.94 -7.72 4.03
N SER A 319 14.17 -8.01 4.47
CA SER A 319 14.66 -9.39 4.59
C SER A 319 13.86 -10.18 5.63
N GLU A 320 13.64 -9.56 6.78
CA GLU A 320 12.88 -10.13 7.90
C GLU A 320 11.40 -10.32 7.51
N THR A 321 10.81 -9.35 6.82
CA THR A 321 9.44 -9.49 6.30
C THR A 321 9.34 -10.61 5.26
N ARG A 322 10.34 -10.75 4.37
CA ARG A 322 10.41 -11.83 3.38
C ARG A 322 10.49 -13.19 4.05
N GLN A 323 11.33 -13.33 5.07
CA GLN A 323 11.43 -14.54 5.87
C GLN A 323 10.09 -14.87 6.55
N ALA A 324 9.48 -13.88 7.20
CA ALA A 324 8.22 -14.07 7.92
C ALA A 324 7.07 -14.48 6.98
N ILE A 325 6.92 -13.83 5.83
CA ILE A 325 5.89 -14.19 4.84
C ILE A 325 6.15 -15.60 4.29
N ALA A 326 7.40 -15.96 3.98
CA ALA A 326 7.72 -17.30 3.49
C ALA A 326 7.33 -18.39 4.50
N LEU A 327 7.68 -18.20 5.78
CA LEU A 327 7.29 -19.13 6.86
C LEU A 327 5.78 -19.18 7.06
N TRP A 328 5.10 -18.03 7.07
CA TRP A 328 3.65 -17.96 7.15
C TRP A 328 3.01 -18.74 5.99
N GLN A 329 3.45 -18.54 4.75
CA GLN A 329 2.94 -19.27 3.59
C GLN A 329 3.16 -20.78 3.69
N ALA A 330 4.33 -21.20 4.17
CA ALA A 330 4.66 -22.61 4.34
C ALA A 330 3.74 -23.29 5.36
N VAL A 331 3.46 -22.61 6.49
CA VAL A 331 2.51 -23.09 7.50
C VAL A 331 1.10 -23.21 6.92
N GLN A 332 0.64 -22.22 6.16
CA GLN A 332 -0.71 -22.24 5.57
C GLN A 332 -0.90 -23.35 4.53
N LYS A 333 0.16 -23.72 3.81
CA LYS A 333 0.14 -24.79 2.80
C LYS A 333 0.45 -26.18 3.39
N GLY A 334 1.14 -26.24 4.53
CA GLY A 334 1.77 -27.47 5.01
C GLY A 334 2.88 -27.97 4.07
N ALA A 335 3.51 -27.09 3.30
CA ALA A 335 4.52 -27.40 2.28
C ALA A 335 5.44 -26.19 2.03
N THR A 336 6.65 -26.43 1.56
CA THR A 336 7.64 -25.39 1.19
C THR A 336 7.35 -24.77 -0.18
#